data_AF-A0AAD7C601-F1
#
_entry.id   AF-A0AAD7C601-F1
#
_cell.length_a   1.000
_cell.length_b   1.000
_cell.length_c   1.000
_cell.angle_alpha   90.00
_cell.angle_beta   90.00
_cell.angle_gamma   90.00
#
_symmetry.space_group_name_H-M   'P 1'
#
loop_
_entity.id
_entity.type
_entity.pdbx_description
1 polymer ?
#
loop_
_entity_poly.entity_id
_entity_poly.type
_entity_poly.pdbx_seq_one_letter_code
_entity_poly.pdbx_strand_id
1 'polypeptide(L)'
;MLSSALITLALALAASARPARFGRRAAFDLANGQAAIALNDQFKTLTADSPCTAPQDACVNQGFAQCVSGKFVIQPCAAGTICAALPLVNSAGTSITCTTQADLDARIAAVSHLGALWCPILNSFIFQTGATAGAAAPPAAPPTAPPAAPPAAPSTAPPTTPPTGNNVGGGAATGSAAAQALQTSLTLDPSVICTNFTDNGQNPPTAGQSPSLTSTNNYINFCALTLPATPLTNGGQITTGSCNPTPIGLIPSVDKMPSAKFSFPKNGQTIPANVAFNITLNILNLQAGVFTNAVKTYFAAPQTLNAQGLIIGHSHVVIETLDSLDQTTPTDPQKHLFFKGINSAAVNGVLTAEVAATNPVGVTVASGSVGVPPGAYRLCTINSSANHQPVIVPVAQHGSLDDCVYVRLLPLHIGYMLTCFSQFTAA
;
A
#
# COMPACT_ATOMS: atom_id res chain seq x y z
N MET A 1 47.73 -72.91 7.75
CA MET A 1 46.98 -73.81 8.65
C MET A 1 45.68 -73.10 9.01
N LEU A 2 44.54 -73.71 8.67
CA LEU A 2 43.18 -73.60 9.26
C LEU A 2 42.60 -72.18 9.49
N SER A 3 41.39 -71.79 9.07
CA SER A 3 40.12 -72.44 8.68
C SER A 3 39.26 -71.38 7.97
N SER A 4 38.55 -71.65 6.86
CA SER A 4 37.14 -72.13 6.79
C SER A 4 36.17 -71.33 7.67
N ALA A 5 34.94 -70.92 7.31
CA ALA A 5 34.07 -70.98 6.14
C ALA A 5 32.77 -70.20 6.53
N LEU A 6 31.95 -69.72 5.56
CA LEU A 6 30.46 -69.55 5.57
C LEU A 6 30.09 -68.51 4.48
N ILE A 7 29.65 -68.90 3.28
CA ILE A 7 28.34 -69.46 2.86
C ILE A 7 27.28 -68.37 2.56
N THR A 8 27.17 -68.15 1.24
CA THR A 8 25.95 -68.09 0.41
C THR A 8 24.95 -66.93 0.44
N LEU A 9 24.56 -66.59 -0.80
CA LEU A 9 23.20 -66.41 -1.32
C LEU A 9 22.71 -64.98 -1.53
N ALA A 10 22.77 -64.52 -2.78
CA ALA A 10 21.78 -63.59 -3.32
C ALA A 10 21.64 -63.79 -4.84
N LEU A 11 20.63 -64.57 -5.25
CA LEU A 11 20.13 -64.60 -6.61
C LEU A 11 18.65 -64.18 -6.60
N ALA A 12 18.36 -63.16 -7.41
CA ALA A 12 17.08 -62.79 -8.02
C ALA A 12 15.88 -62.38 -7.13
N LEU A 13 15.59 -61.07 -7.13
CA LEU A 13 14.22 -60.54 -7.23
C LEU A 13 14.19 -59.28 -8.11
N ALA A 14 13.88 -59.45 -9.39
CA ALA A 14 13.33 -58.39 -10.23
C ALA A 14 11.81 -58.34 -9.96
N ALA A 15 11.36 -57.46 -9.09
CA ALA A 15 9.95 -57.18 -8.86
C ALA A 15 9.60 -55.80 -9.44
N SER A 16 8.56 -55.79 -10.26
CA SER A 16 7.99 -54.66 -11.00
C SER A 16 7.77 -53.39 -10.16
N ALA A 17 8.42 -52.29 -10.53
CA ALA A 17 8.00 -50.94 -10.15
C ALA A 17 6.98 -50.43 -11.19
N ARG A 18 5.68 -50.52 -10.88
CA ARG A 18 4.66 -49.75 -11.61
C ARG A 18 4.65 -48.32 -11.05
N PRO A 19 4.78 -47.27 -11.88
CA PRO A 19 4.68 -45.89 -11.38
C PRO A 19 3.26 -45.65 -10.86
N ALA A 20 3.18 -45.15 -9.63
CA ALA A 20 1.94 -44.92 -8.93
C ALA A 20 1.10 -43.85 -9.65
N ARG A 21 -0.17 -44.15 -9.94
CA ARG A 21 -1.14 -43.29 -10.66
C ARG A 21 -1.56 -42.01 -9.91
N PHE A 22 -0.94 -41.71 -8.76
CA PHE A 22 -1.35 -40.63 -7.86
C PHE A 22 -0.95 -39.23 -8.35
N GLY A 23 0.14 -39.08 -9.10
CA GLY A 23 0.60 -37.77 -9.58
C GLY A 23 -0.23 -37.17 -10.73
N ARG A 24 -0.89 -38.01 -11.55
CA ARG A 24 -1.70 -37.51 -12.68
C ARG A 24 -3.08 -37.00 -12.27
N ARG A 25 -3.70 -37.53 -11.20
CA ARG A 25 -5.03 -37.10 -10.72
C ARG A 25 -5.00 -35.71 -10.10
N ALA A 26 -4.10 -35.51 -9.13
CA ALA A 26 -3.94 -34.23 -8.44
C ALA A 26 -3.59 -33.06 -9.39
N ALA A 27 -2.88 -33.34 -10.50
CA ALA A 27 -2.48 -32.32 -11.46
C ALA A 27 -3.66 -31.71 -12.24
N PHE A 28 -4.68 -32.49 -12.58
CA PHE A 28 -5.86 -31.94 -13.27
C PHE A 28 -6.95 -31.45 -12.32
N ASP A 29 -7.04 -31.96 -11.09
CA ASP A 29 -8.09 -31.52 -10.14
C ASP A 29 -8.03 -30.00 -9.87
N LEU A 30 -6.82 -29.45 -9.71
CA LEU A 30 -6.62 -28.00 -9.52
C LEU A 30 -6.92 -27.19 -10.79
N ALA A 31 -6.38 -27.61 -11.93
CA ALA A 31 -6.59 -26.93 -13.21
C ALA A 31 -8.08 -26.94 -13.61
N ASN A 32 -8.77 -28.05 -13.35
CA ASN A 32 -10.20 -28.22 -13.61
C ASN A 32 -11.03 -27.31 -12.70
N GLY A 33 -10.66 -27.17 -11.43
CA GLY A 33 -11.34 -26.25 -10.51
C GLY A 33 -11.20 -24.79 -10.92
N GLN A 34 -9.99 -24.36 -11.28
CA GLN A 34 -9.75 -23.00 -11.78
C GLN A 34 -10.53 -22.71 -13.07
N ALA A 35 -10.53 -23.66 -14.01
CA ALA A 35 -11.31 -23.56 -15.23
C ALA A 35 -12.83 -23.48 -14.96
N ALA A 36 -13.34 -24.25 -14.00
CA ALA A 36 -14.75 -24.23 -13.61
C ALA A 36 -15.15 -22.87 -13.01
N ILE A 37 -14.31 -22.29 -12.15
CA ILE A 37 -14.56 -20.95 -11.58
C ILE A 37 -14.61 -19.89 -12.69
N ALA A 38 -13.61 -19.89 -13.58
CA ALA A 38 -13.53 -18.93 -14.67
C ALA A 38 -14.75 -19.03 -15.61
N LEU A 39 -15.19 -20.25 -15.93
CA LEU A 39 -16.40 -20.47 -16.74
C LEU A 39 -17.66 -19.94 -16.04
N ASN A 40 -17.83 -20.21 -14.74
CA ASN A 40 -18.98 -19.71 -13.98
C ASN A 40 -18.99 -18.17 -13.89
N ASP A 41 -17.82 -17.52 -13.82
CA ASP A 41 -17.72 -16.06 -13.88
C ASP A 41 -18.06 -15.51 -15.27
N GLN A 42 -17.60 -16.17 -16.33
CA GLN A 42 -17.96 -15.82 -17.71
C GLN A 42 -19.47 -15.97 -17.94
N PHE A 43 -20.11 -17.00 -17.40
CA PHE A 43 -21.55 -17.23 -17.54
C PHE A 43 -22.40 -16.11 -16.96
N LYS A 44 -21.93 -15.42 -15.92
CA LYS A 44 -22.63 -14.25 -15.34
C LYS A 44 -22.74 -13.08 -16.30
N THR A 45 -21.88 -13.01 -17.33
CA THR A 45 -21.91 -11.94 -18.33
C THR A 45 -22.74 -12.30 -19.57
N LEU A 46 -23.22 -13.54 -19.67
CA LEU A 46 -23.95 -14.00 -20.85
C LEU A 46 -25.47 -13.79 -20.68
N THR A 47 -26.11 -13.52 -21.81
CA THR A 47 -27.56 -13.40 -21.98
C THR A 47 -28.01 -14.31 -23.13
N ALA A 48 -29.32 -14.50 -23.29
CA ALA A 48 -29.88 -15.30 -24.39
C ALA A 48 -29.47 -14.76 -25.78
N ASP A 49 -29.25 -13.44 -25.87
CA ASP A 49 -28.84 -12.75 -27.10
C ASP A 49 -27.32 -12.65 -27.28
N SER A 50 -26.53 -13.18 -26.34
CA SER A 50 -25.08 -13.21 -26.48
C SER A 50 -24.68 -14.08 -27.69
N PRO A 51 -23.77 -13.59 -28.55
CA PRO A 51 -23.31 -14.37 -29.70
C PRO A 51 -22.52 -15.59 -29.21
N CYS A 52 -22.70 -16.72 -29.89
CA CYS A 52 -22.02 -17.97 -29.56
C CYS A 52 -21.64 -18.75 -30.82
N THR A 53 -20.77 -19.75 -30.70
CA THR A 53 -20.39 -20.64 -31.83
C THR A 53 -20.69 -22.09 -31.49
N ALA A 54 -21.42 -22.82 -32.35
CA ALA A 54 -21.70 -24.24 -32.11
C ALA A 54 -20.44 -25.11 -32.32
N PRO A 55 -20.22 -26.17 -31.51
CA PRO A 55 -21.01 -26.62 -30.37
C PRO A 55 -20.48 -26.00 -29.06
N GLN A 56 -21.18 -25.00 -28.53
CA GLN A 56 -20.82 -24.35 -27.26
C GLN A 56 -21.98 -24.49 -26.29
N ASP A 57 -21.67 -24.98 -25.10
CA ASP A 57 -22.58 -25.01 -23.96
C ASP A 57 -22.20 -23.90 -22.96
N ALA A 58 -23.18 -23.35 -22.26
CA ALA A 58 -23.00 -22.32 -21.25
C ALA A 58 -24.11 -22.38 -20.18
N CYS A 59 -23.97 -21.57 -19.13
CA CYS A 59 -25.08 -21.26 -18.25
C CYS A 59 -25.55 -19.84 -18.50
N VAL A 60 -26.84 -19.67 -18.76
CA VAL A 60 -27.46 -18.35 -18.99
C VAL A 60 -28.72 -18.27 -18.15
N ASN A 61 -28.84 -17.23 -17.33
CA ASN A 61 -29.96 -17.09 -16.38
C ASN A 61 -30.20 -18.34 -15.51
N GLN A 62 -29.11 -19.01 -15.09
CA GLN A 62 -29.12 -20.27 -14.33
C GLN A 62 -29.71 -21.49 -15.08
N GLY A 63 -30.10 -21.36 -16.35
CA GLY A 63 -30.49 -22.47 -17.22
C GLY A 63 -29.31 -22.99 -18.05
N PHE A 64 -29.35 -24.28 -18.39
CA PHE A 64 -28.38 -24.89 -19.30
C PHE A 64 -28.64 -24.38 -20.72
N ALA A 65 -27.63 -23.81 -21.36
CA ALA A 65 -27.79 -23.16 -22.65
C ALA A 65 -26.87 -23.79 -23.69
N GLN A 66 -27.41 -24.02 -24.89
CA GLN A 66 -26.63 -24.52 -26.04
C GLN A 66 -26.66 -23.52 -27.16
N CYS A 67 -25.53 -23.38 -27.86
CA CYS A 67 -25.47 -22.52 -29.02
C CYS A 67 -26.13 -23.17 -30.24
N VAL A 68 -27.25 -22.59 -30.68
CA VAL A 68 -27.96 -22.99 -31.89
C VAL A 68 -28.09 -21.77 -32.79
N SER A 69 -27.54 -21.86 -34.01
CA SER A 69 -27.60 -20.77 -35.01
C SER A 69 -27.07 -19.42 -34.50
N GLY A 70 -26.00 -19.45 -33.69
CA GLY A 70 -25.32 -18.24 -33.20
C GLY A 70 -25.93 -17.60 -31.94
N LYS A 71 -26.98 -18.19 -31.37
CA LYS A 71 -27.62 -17.74 -30.12
C LYS A 71 -27.76 -18.88 -29.11
N PHE A 72 -27.85 -18.51 -27.82
CA PHE A 72 -28.06 -19.46 -26.74
C PHE A 72 -29.54 -19.85 -26.61
N VAL A 73 -29.82 -21.13 -26.81
CA VAL A 73 -31.12 -21.75 -26.50
C VAL A 73 -31.05 -22.31 -25.09
N ILE A 74 -31.87 -21.75 -24.19
CA ILE A 74 -31.82 -22.03 -22.75
C ILE A 74 -32.87 -23.08 -22.39
N GLN A 75 -32.41 -24.19 -21.82
CA GLN A 75 -33.24 -25.20 -21.15
C GLN A 75 -33.18 -24.97 -19.63
N PRO A 76 -34.31 -24.68 -18.96
CA PRO A 76 -34.31 -24.51 -17.51
C PRO A 76 -33.91 -25.80 -16.79
N CYS A 77 -33.13 -25.64 -15.73
CA CYS A 77 -32.80 -26.72 -14.80
C CYS A 77 -34.03 -27.09 -13.95
N ALA A 78 -34.05 -28.33 -13.43
CA ALA A 78 -35.12 -28.78 -12.55
C ALA A 78 -35.20 -27.93 -11.27
N ALA A 79 -36.37 -27.90 -10.63
CA ALA A 79 -36.56 -27.14 -9.39
C ALA A 79 -35.50 -27.50 -8.33
N GLY A 80 -34.89 -26.48 -7.72
CA GLY A 80 -33.82 -26.64 -6.73
C GLY A 80 -32.41 -26.86 -7.33
N THR A 81 -32.27 -26.81 -8.66
CA THR A 81 -30.98 -26.90 -9.35
C THR A 81 -30.69 -25.66 -10.20
N ILE A 82 -29.42 -25.41 -10.44
CA ILE A 82 -28.84 -24.31 -11.21
C ILE A 82 -27.87 -24.88 -12.24
N CYS A 83 -27.72 -24.23 -13.39
CA CYS A 83 -26.63 -24.54 -14.30
C CYS A 83 -25.32 -24.00 -13.73
N ALA A 84 -24.29 -24.84 -13.68
CA ALA A 84 -22.93 -24.44 -13.37
C ALA A 84 -21.88 -25.28 -14.12
N ALA A 85 -20.68 -24.72 -14.30
CA ALA A 85 -19.49 -25.49 -14.64
C ALA A 85 -18.91 -26.16 -13.39
N LEU A 86 -18.68 -27.46 -13.47
CA LEU A 86 -18.10 -28.29 -12.42
C LEU A 86 -16.75 -28.86 -12.87
N PRO A 87 -15.75 -28.97 -11.97
CA PRO A 87 -14.50 -29.64 -12.29
C PRO A 87 -14.71 -31.13 -12.53
N LEU A 88 -14.12 -31.68 -13.60
CA LEU A 88 -14.05 -33.14 -13.78
C LEU A 88 -13.09 -33.75 -12.76
N VAL A 89 -13.46 -34.88 -12.17
CA VAL A 89 -12.70 -35.54 -11.09
C VAL A 89 -11.90 -36.77 -11.56
N ASN A 90 -12.12 -37.20 -12.81
CA ASN A 90 -11.51 -38.41 -13.38
C ASN A 90 -10.74 -38.15 -14.67
N SER A 91 -10.77 -36.91 -15.17
CA SER A 91 -10.12 -36.48 -16.41
C SER A 91 -9.90 -34.98 -16.39
N ALA A 92 -9.03 -34.47 -17.26
CA ALA A 92 -8.87 -33.03 -17.45
C ALA A 92 -10.14 -32.39 -18.06
N GLY A 93 -10.43 -31.15 -17.67
CA GLY A 93 -11.54 -30.35 -18.14
C GLY A 93 -12.65 -30.10 -17.11
N THR A 94 -13.73 -29.52 -17.60
CA THR A 94 -14.92 -29.15 -16.83
C THR A 94 -16.16 -29.76 -17.49
N SER A 95 -17.26 -29.85 -16.74
CA SER A 95 -18.56 -30.23 -17.25
C SER A 95 -19.58 -29.17 -16.89
N ILE A 96 -20.42 -28.78 -17.84
CA ILE A 96 -21.52 -27.84 -17.61
C ILE A 96 -22.78 -28.67 -17.40
N THR A 97 -23.44 -28.50 -16.27
CA THR A 97 -24.62 -29.32 -15.93
C THR A 97 -25.53 -28.61 -14.94
N CYS A 98 -26.77 -29.10 -14.82
CA CYS A 98 -27.68 -28.69 -13.76
C CYS A 98 -27.29 -29.41 -12.46
N THR A 99 -26.97 -28.65 -11.42
CA THR A 99 -26.59 -29.15 -10.10
C THR A 99 -27.22 -28.31 -8.98
N THR A 100 -27.04 -28.67 -7.73
CA THR A 100 -27.46 -27.81 -6.60
C THR A 100 -26.36 -26.80 -6.27
N GLN A 101 -26.73 -25.64 -5.69
CA GLN A 101 -25.74 -24.68 -5.18
C GLN A 101 -24.76 -25.35 -4.20
N ALA A 102 -25.27 -26.23 -3.32
CA ALA A 102 -24.45 -26.96 -2.36
C ALA A 102 -23.42 -27.91 -3.01
N ASP A 103 -23.76 -28.60 -4.11
CA ASP A 103 -22.82 -29.47 -4.83
C ASP A 103 -21.78 -28.66 -5.61
N LEU A 104 -22.16 -27.52 -6.21
CA LEU A 104 -21.21 -26.57 -6.79
C LEU A 104 -20.21 -26.12 -5.72
N ASP A 105 -20.70 -25.61 -4.60
CA ASP A 105 -19.86 -25.11 -3.50
C ASP A 105 -18.94 -26.22 -2.96
N ALA A 106 -19.46 -27.44 -2.77
CA ALA A 106 -18.69 -28.58 -2.29
C ALA A 106 -17.56 -28.99 -3.26
N ARG A 107 -17.80 -28.96 -4.57
CA ARG A 107 -16.80 -29.33 -5.58
C ARG A 107 -15.74 -28.27 -5.77
N ILE A 108 -16.12 -27.00 -5.71
CA ILE A 108 -15.17 -25.88 -5.70
C ILE A 108 -14.33 -25.91 -4.41
N ALA A 109 -14.95 -26.21 -3.27
CA ALA A 109 -14.24 -26.39 -2.00
C ALA A 109 -13.29 -27.61 -2.01
N ALA A 110 -13.66 -28.74 -2.62
CA ALA A 110 -12.80 -29.92 -2.69
C ALA A 110 -11.48 -29.67 -3.43
N VAL A 111 -11.48 -28.79 -4.44
CA VAL A 111 -10.26 -28.34 -5.13
C VAL A 111 -9.35 -27.55 -4.19
N SER A 112 -9.95 -26.75 -3.28
CA SER A 112 -9.18 -26.02 -2.26
C SER A 112 -8.54 -26.95 -1.21
N HIS A 113 -9.17 -28.09 -0.91
CA HIS A 113 -8.63 -29.09 0.02
C HIS A 113 -7.54 -29.98 -0.59
N LEU A 114 -7.58 -30.28 -1.90
CA LEU A 114 -6.50 -31.02 -2.57
C LEU A 114 -5.20 -30.19 -2.68
N GLY A 115 -5.31 -28.86 -2.75
CA GLY A 115 -4.16 -27.97 -2.55
C GLY A 115 -3.57 -28.03 -1.14
N ALA A 116 -4.41 -28.24 -0.11
CA ALA A 116 -3.97 -28.40 1.28
C ALA A 116 -3.38 -29.80 1.59
N LEU A 117 -3.80 -30.85 0.86
CA LEU A 117 -3.34 -32.23 1.05
C LEU A 117 -1.99 -32.54 0.39
N TRP A 118 -1.41 -31.63 -0.39
CA TRP A 118 -0.06 -31.79 -0.94
C TRP A 118 1.05 -31.39 0.06
N CYS A 119 0.69 -30.69 1.14
CA CYS A 119 1.60 -30.22 2.18
C CYS A 119 2.35 -31.34 2.96
N PRO A 120 1.77 -32.53 3.26
CA PRO A 120 2.47 -33.53 4.10
C PRO A 120 3.32 -34.55 3.31
N ILE A 121 3.09 -34.75 2.01
CA ILE A 121 3.70 -35.88 1.28
C ILE A 121 5.13 -35.58 0.83
N LEU A 122 5.52 -34.30 0.73
CA LEU A 122 6.91 -33.89 0.46
C LEU A 122 7.80 -33.88 1.71
N ASN A 123 7.22 -33.84 2.91
CA ASN A 123 7.97 -33.92 4.17
C ASN A 123 8.59 -35.31 4.41
N SER A 124 8.08 -36.35 3.74
CA SER A 124 8.51 -37.74 3.97
C SER A 124 9.63 -38.21 3.03
N PHE A 125 10.03 -37.42 2.03
CA PHE A 125 11.04 -37.84 1.03
C PHE A 125 12.42 -37.16 1.20
N ILE A 126 12.57 -36.15 2.06
CA ILE A 126 13.84 -35.40 2.21
C ILE A 126 14.60 -35.75 3.51
N PHE A 127 13.96 -36.38 4.49
CA PHE A 127 14.59 -36.67 5.80
C PHE A 127 15.40 -37.97 5.90
N GLN A 128 15.71 -38.64 4.79
CA GLN A 128 16.47 -39.91 4.84
C GLN A 128 17.64 -39.99 3.85
N THR A 129 18.52 -38.99 3.86
CA THR A 129 19.97 -39.11 3.56
C THR A 129 20.64 -37.88 4.15
N GLY A 130 21.30 -37.94 5.32
CA GLY A 130 22.76 -38.13 5.40
C GLY A 130 23.54 -37.03 4.65
N ALA A 131 24.50 -36.27 5.18
CA ALA A 131 25.30 -36.36 6.39
C ALA A 131 26.09 -35.03 6.49
N THR A 132 26.72 -34.82 7.65
CA THR A 132 27.59 -33.71 8.03
C THR A 132 28.75 -33.41 7.07
N ALA A 133 28.93 -32.12 6.71
CA ALA A 133 30.20 -31.49 6.35
C ALA A 133 30.05 -29.99 6.69
N GLY A 134 30.77 -29.42 7.65
CA GLY A 134 32.21 -29.12 7.59
C GLY A 134 32.36 -27.61 7.37
N ALA A 135 32.68 -26.88 8.44
CA ALA A 135 32.79 -25.41 8.43
C ALA A 135 33.86 -24.93 7.43
N ALA A 136 33.53 -23.91 6.63
CA ALA A 136 34.48 -23.16 5.80
C ALA A 136 34.49 -21.67 6.23
N ALA A 137 35.69 -21.12 6.32
CA ALA A 137 36.04 -19.80 6.86
C ALA A 137 35.46 -18.60 6.06
N PRO A 138 35.34 -17.40 6.67
CA PRO A 138 34.81 -16.22 5.98
C PRO A 138 35.83 -15.61 5.00
N PRO A 139 35.38 -14.98 3.89
CA PRO A 139 36.27 -14.29 2.95
C PRO A 139 36.73 -12.91 3.48
N ALA A 140 37.89 -12.48 2.98
CA ALA A 140 38.64 -11.29 3.37
C ALA A 140 37.97 -9.94 2.99
N ALA A 141 38.31 -8.90 3.75
CA ALA A 141 37.83 -7.53 3.61
C ALA A 141 38.31 -6.83 2.31
N PRO A 142 37.54 -5.88 1.74
CA PRO A 142 37.95 -5.09 0.59
C PRO A 142 38.89 -3.93 0.97
N PRO A 143 39.72 -3.42 0.02
CA PRO A 143 40.75 -2.42 0.30
C PRO A 143 40.19 -0.98 0.39
N THR A 144 40.92 -0.17 1.13
CA THR A 144 40.72 1.25 1.47
C THR A 144 40.73 2.21 0.28
N ALA A 145 39.82 3.19 0.28
CA ALA A 145 39.76 4.29 -0.69
C ALA A 145 40.85 5.37 -0.44
N PRO A 146 41.35 6.06 -1.49
CA PRO A 146 42.35 7.12 -1.36
C PRO A 146 41.74 8.48 -0.92
N PRO A 147 42.56 9.40 -0.37
CA PRO A 147 42.08 10.58 0.35
C PRO A 147 41.64 11.74 -0.56
N ALA A 148 40.66 12.50 -0.06
CA ALA A 148 40.11 13.70 -0.69
C ALA A 148 41.08 14.91 -0.67
N ALA A 149 41.03 15.72 -1.73
CA ALA A 149 41.78 16.97 -1.86
C ALA A 149 41.13 18.15 -1.08
N PRO A 150 41.91 19.14 -0.60
CA PRO A 150 41.43 20.20 0.30
C PRO A 150 40.76 21.39 -0.44
N PRO A 151 39.98 22.23 0.27
CA PRO A 151 39.28 23.36 -0.33
C PRO A 151 40.17 24.62 -0.44
N ALA A 152 40.00 25.38 -1.52
CA ALA A 152 40.60 26.70 -1.71
C ALA A 152 39.70 27.82 -1.15
N ALA A 153 40.32 28.77 -0.45
CA ALA A 153 39.73 29.95 0.18
C ALA A 153 39.71 31.18 -0.78
N PRO A 154 39.08 32.33 -0.41
CA PRO A 154 38.36 33.21 -1.34
C PRO A 154 39.19 34.38 -1.90
N SER A 155 38.79 34.89 -3.07
CA SER A 155 39.34 36.10 -3.69
C SER A 155 38.34 37.27 -3.70
N THR A 156 38.60 38.24 -2.83
CA THR A 156 38.58 39.71 -3.02
C THR A 156 37.59 40.39 -4.00
N ALA A 157 36.84 41.36 -3.47
CA ALA A 157 36.09 42.42 -4.17
C ALA A 157 36.99 43.38 -4.98
N PRO A 158 36.46 44.09 -6.01
CA PRO A 158 36.31 45.57 -5.93
C PRO A 158 35.20 46.14 -6.88
N PRO A 159 35.09 47.47 -7.16
CA PRO A 159 34.73 48.58 -6.26
C PRO A 159 33.48 49.36 -6.73
N THR A 160 33.06 50.32 -5.90
CA THR A 160 31.97 51.30 -6.09
C THR A 160 32.36 52.47 -7.00
N THR A 161 31.55 52.79 -8.02
CA THR A 161 31.19 54.17 -8.46
C THR A 161 30.08 54.16 -9.55
N PRO A 162 29.21 55.20 -9.65
CA PRO A 162 27.94 55.14 -10.37
C PRO A 162 28.00 55.79 -11.77
N PRO A 163 27.10 55.44 -12.72
CA PRO A 163 26.86 56.28 -13.89
C PRO A 163 25.67 57.22 -13.67
N THR A 164 25.92 58.49 -13.96
CA THR A 164 24.97 59.58 -14.15
C THR A 164 24.10 59.38 -15.40
N GLY A 165 22.81 59.74 -15.29
CA GLY A 165 22.00 60.32 -16.37
C GLY A 165 21.20 59.37 -17.27
N ASN A 166 19.88 59.35 -17.10
CA ASN A 166 18.97 60.05 -18.02
C ASN A 166 17.50 59.81 -17.67
N ASN A 167 16.75 60.92 -17.55
CA ASN A 167 15.30 60.93 -17.52
C ASN A 167 14.76 60.54 -18.91
N VAL A 168 14.00 59.45 -18.97
CA VAL A 168 12.95 59.25 -19.98
C VAL A 168 11.66 59.01 -19.22
N GLY A 169 10.70 59.91 -19.40
CA GLY A 169 9.44 59.90 -18.71
C GLY A 169 8.51 58.77 -19.16
N GLY A 170 7.74 58.27 -18.19
CA GLY A 170 6.31 58.04 -18.33
C GLY A 170 5.88 56.78 -19.08
N GLY A 171 5.80 55.65 -18.37
CA GLY A 171 5.04 54.48 -18.82
C GLY A 171 5.20 53.26 -17.92
N ALA A 172 4.30 53.12 -16.94
CA ALA A 172 3.99 51.89 -16.18
C ALA A 172 5.13 51.19 -15.39
N ALA A 173 5.34 51.62 -14.13
CA ALA A 173 6.08 50.85 -13.12
C ALA A 173 5.48 50.94 -11.70
N THR A 174 4.15 51.08 -11.58
CA THR A 174 3.48 51.13 -10.26
C THR A 174 3.41 49.75 -9.57
N GLY A 175 3.71 48.66 -10.27
CA GLY A 175 3.70 47.30 -9.70
C GLY A 175 4.98 46.89 -8.96
N SER A 176 6.15 47.44 -9.30
CA SER A 176 7.43 46.95 -8.77
C SER A 176 7.82 47.59 -7.44
N ALA A 177 7.62 48.90 -7.26
CA ALA A 177 7.93 49.60 -6.02
C ALA A 177 6.98 49.21 -4.87
N ALA A 178 5.68 49.07 -5.16
CA ALA A 178 4.70 48.59 -4.20
C ALA A 178 4.97 47.13 -3.78
N ALA A 179 5.30 46.25 -4.74
CA ALA A 179 5.69 44.87 -4.43
C ALA A 179 6.98 44.81 -3.59
N GLN A 180 7.97 45.66 -3.86
CA GLN A 180 9.20 45.75 -3.06
C GLN A 180 8.95 46.29 -1.65
N ALA A 181 8.04 47.25 -1.49
CA ALA A 181 7.61 47.74 -0.18
C ALA A 181 6.95 46.62 0.65
N LEU A 182 6.13 45.77 0.02
CA LEU A 182 5.54 44.60 0.69
C LEU A 182 6.59 43.58 1.16
N GLN A 183 7.70 43.41 0.43
CA GLN A 183 8.78 42.48 0.80
C GLN A 183 9.71 43.00 1.91
N THR A 184 9.69 44.31 2.19
CA THR A 184 10.54 44.96 3.21
C THR A 184 9.76 45.43 4.44
N SER A 185 8.41 45.36 4.37
CA SER A 185 7.52 45.68 5.49
C SER A 185 7.72 44.70 6.64
N LEU A 186 7.82 45.25 7.87
CA LEU A 186 7.82 44.47 9.12
C LEU A 186 6.41 44.31 9.71
N THR A 187 5.40 44.89 9.06
CA THR A 187 3.99 44.80 9.45
C THR A 187 3.22 43.96 8.44
N LEU A 188 2.30 43.13 8.93
CA LEU A 188 1.42 42.34 8.06
C LEU A 188 0.54 43.27 7.22
N ASP A 189 0.61 43.11 5.90
CA ASP A 189 -0.25 43.86 5.01
C ASP A 189 -1.72 43.38 5.15
N PRO A 190 -2.70 44.28 5.27
CA PRO A 190 -4.10 43.89 5.43
C PRO A 190 -4.64 42.98 4.31
N SER A 191 -4.12 43.08 3.09
CA SER A 191 -4.58 42.31 1.94
C SER A 191 -4.25 40.81 2.02
N VAL A 192 -3.26 40.43 2.84
CA VAL A 192 -2.88 39.02 3.03
C VAL A 192 -3.44 38.41 4.31
N ILE A 193 -4.23 39.15 5.10
CA ILE A 193 -4.83 38.63 6.34
C ILE A 193 -5.77 37.45 6.03
N CYS A 194 -5.46 36.31 6.62
CA CYS A 194 -6.25 35.09 6.52
C CYS A 194 -7.39 35.14 7.55
N THR A 195 -8.51 35.76 7.18
CA THR A 195 -9.67 35.94 8.08
C THR A 195 -10.21 34.63 8.66
N ASN A 196 -10.14 33.54 7.90
CA ASN A 196 -10.56 32.20 8.36
C ASN A 196 -9.71 31.65 9.51
N PHE A 197 -8.51 32.19 9.76
CA PHE A 197 -7.67 31.75 10.89
C PHE A 197 -8.25 32.15 12.25
N THR A 198 -9.32 32.96 12.28
CA THR A 198 -10.03 33.30 13.52
C THR A 198 -11.04 32.22 13.96
N ASP A 199 -11.37 31.27 13.09
CA ASP A 199 -12.25 30.13 13.39
C ASP A 199 -11.42 28.86 13.62
N ASN A 200 -11.72 28.13 14.69
CA ASN A 200 -11.03 26.89 15.03
C ASN A 200 -11.61 25.65 14.33
N GLY A 201 -12.66 25.81 13.50
CA GLY A 201 -13.28 24.75 12.71
C GLY A 201 -14.21 23.82 13.49
N GLN A 202 -14.56 24.17 14.74
CA GLN A 202 -15.35 23.35 15.67
C GLN A 202 -16.64 24.05 16.11
N ASN A 203 -17.32 24.72 15.17
CA ASN A 203 -18.56 25.45 15.40
C ASN A 203 -19.67 24.96 14.44
N PRO A 204 -20.52 23.99 14.85
CA PRO A 204 -20.51 23.28 16.14
C PRO A 204 -19.43 22.18 16.23
N PRO A 205 -19.12 21.67 17.45
CA PRO A 205 -18.12 20.62 17.63
C PRO A 205 -18.47 19.32 16.88
N THR A 206 -17.48 18.72 16.23
CA THR A 206 -17.61 17.44 15.51
C THR A 206 -16.75 16.35 16.17
N ALA A 207 -17.34 15.19 16.44
CA ALA A 207 -16.65 14.06 17.05
C ALA A 207 -15.44 13.60 16.21
N GLY A 208 -14.33 13.27 16.87
CA GLY A 208 -13.10 12.81 16.21
C GLY A 208 -12.32 13.91 15.50
N GLN A 209 -12.60 15.18 15.78
CA GLN A 209 -11.82 16.34 15.35
C GLN A 209 -11.33 17.12 16.56
N SER A 210 -10.15 17.73 16.47
CA SER A 210 -9.59 18.67 17.45
C SER A 210 -9.79 20.11 16.96
N PRO A 211 -9.89 21.10 17.87
CA PRO A 211 -9.89 22.52 17.48
C PRO A 211 -8.53 22.93 16.91
N SER A 212 -8.54 23.73 15.84
CA SER A 212 -7.33 24.41 15.37
C SER A 212 -6.93 25.54 16.31
N LEU A 213 -5.65 25.90 16.34
CA LEU A 213 -5.23 27.20 16.84
C LEU A 213 -5.87 28.31 15.99
N THR A 214 -6.00 29.50 16.56
CA THR A 214 -6.50 30.69 15.86
C THR A 214 -5.51 31.85 15.87
N SER A 215 -5.64 32.75 14.90
CA SER A 215 -4.79 33.95 14.75
C SER A 215 -5.51 35.05 13.99
N THR A 216 -5.25 36.30 14.35
CA THR A 216 -5.68 37.50 13.62
C THR A 216 -4.56 38.14 12.79
N ASN A 217 -3.32 37.68 12.95
CA ASN A 217 -2.12 38.23 12.29
C ASN A 217 -1.32 37.16 11.52
N ASN A 218 -2.01 36.16 10.96
CA ASN A 218 -1.40 35.07 10.19
C ASN A 218 -0.22 34.36 10.89
N TYR A 219 -0.21 34.32 12.22
CA TYR A 219 0.88 33.72 13.02
C TYR A 219 2.25 34.36 12.79
N ILE A 220 2.34 35.60 12.29
CA ILE A 220 3.63 36.27 12.03
C ILE A 220 4.50 36.40 13.30
N ASN A 221 3.87 36.45 14.48
CA ASN A 221 4.54 36.52 15.78
C ASN A 221 4.59 35.18 16.51
N PHE A 222 4.21 34.06 15.88
CA PHE A 222 4.08 32.76 16.56
C PHE A 222 5.36 32.33 17.28
N CYS A 223 6.52 32.42 16.62
CA CYS A 223 7.78 32.05 17.24
C CYS A 223 8.18 32.95 18.42
N ALA A 224 7.73 34.20 18.44
CA ALA A 224 8.02 35.12 19.55
C ALA A 224 7.43 34.63 20.87
N LEU A 225 6.37 33.81 20.83
CA LEU A 225 5.75 33.20 22.01
C LEU A 225 6.65 32.15 22.69
N THR A 226 7.69 31.68 21.99
CA THR A 226 8.59 30.63 22.49
C THR A 226 10.03 31.11 22.69
N LEU A 227 10.33 32.37 22.37
CA LEU A 227 11.65 32.94 22.60
C LEU A 227 11.86 33.31 24.08
N PRO A 228 13.10 33.24 24.60
CA PRO A 228 14.31 32.74 23.94
C PRO A 228 14.48 31.22 24.02
N ALA A 229 13.52 30.49 24.61
CA ALA A 229 13.64 29.06 24.90
C ALA A 229 13.75 28.19 23.64
N THR A 230 13.06 28.55 22.55
CA THR A 230 13.13 27.88 21.26
C THR A 230 13.83 28.78 20.23
N PRO A 231 15.00 28.41 19.69
CA PRO A 231 15.73 29.26 18.74
C PRO A 231 15.00 29.38 17.39
N LEU A 232 15.29 30.43 16.63
CA LEU A 232 14.73 30.62 15.29
C LEU A 232 15.51 29.82 14.24
N THR A 233 14.80 29.25 13.25
CA THR A 233 15.41 28.51 12.13
C THR A 233 16.31 29.41 11.27
N ASN A 234 15.85 30.63 10.94
CA ASN A 234 16.60 31.65 10.18
C ASN A 234 17.34 31.12 8.92
N GLY A 235 16.70 30.23 8.15
CA GLY A 235 17.29 29.62 6.95
C GLY A 235 18.36 28.55 7.20
N GLY A 236 18.64 28.20 8.45
CA GLY A 236 19.60 27.15 8.83
C GLY A 236 18.94 25.79 9.12
N GLN A 237 19.75 24.72 9.06
CA GLN A 237 19.37 23.40 9.58
C GLN A 237 19.75 23.33 11.08
N ILE A 238 18.79 23.57 11.96
CA ILE A 238 19.00 23.56 13.42
C ILE A 238 18.61 22.19 13.98
N THR A 239 19.59 21.33 14.25
CA THR A 239 19.38 19.91 14.58
C THR A 239 18.82 19.65 15.99
N THR A 240 18.88 20.66 16.87
CA THR A 240 18.38 20.59 18.25
C THR A 240 16.91 21.02 18.39
N GLY A 241 16.22 21.32 17.28
CA GLY A 241 14.86 21.85 17.26
C GLY A 241 14.82 23.39 17.23
N SER A 242 13.78 23.95 16.60
CA SER A 242 13.65 25.40 16.36
C SER A 242 12.21 25.81 16.05
N CYS A 243 11.95 27.12 15.95
CA CYS A 243 10.72 27.67 15.37
C CYS A 243 11.04 28.41 14.07
N ASN A 244 10.28 28.15 13.00
CA ASN A 244 10.46 28.87 11.75
C ASN A 244 9.56 30.13 11.73
N PRO A 245 10.13 31.35 11.61
CA PRO A 245 9.35 32.58 11.53
C PRO A 245 8.55 32.70 10.22
N THR A 246 8.94 31.98 9.15
CA THR A 246 8.00 31.65 8.08
C THR A 246 6.94 30.72 8.69
N PRO A 247 5.63 31.03 8.69
CA PRO A 247 4.58 30.39 9.51
C PRO A 247 4.31 28.89 9.27
N ILE A 248 5.32 28.06 9.25
CA ILE A 248 5.27 26.60 9.08
C ILE A 248 5.39 25.88 10.43
N GLY A 249 5.88 26.58 11.46
CA GLY A 249 5.75 26.18 12.87
C GLY A 249 7.02 25.72 13.54
N LEU A 250 6.82 24.92 14.60
CA LEU A 250 7.87 24.31 15.41
C LEU A 250 8.44 23.07 14.71
N ILE A 251 9.76 22.96 14.71
CA ILE A 251 10.53 21.88 14.07
C ILE A 251 11.13 21.00 15.18
N PRO A 252 10.91 19.68 15.18
CA PRO A 252 11.45 18.78 16.20
C PRO A 252 12.99 18.70 16.11
N SER A 253 13.63 18.17 17.14
CA SER A 253 15.04 17.75 17.06
C SER A 253 15.20 16.49 16.19
N VAL A 254 16.42 16.21 15.73
CA VAL A 254 16.71 15.07 14.83
C VAL A 254 16.28 13.73 15.44
N ASP A 255 16.46 13.53 16.74
CA ASP A 255 16.07 12.30 17.46
C ASP A 255 14.55 12.17 17.66
N LYS A 256 13.78 13.21 17.33
CA LYS A 256 12.31 13.27 17.41
C LYS A 256 11.64 13.33 16.05
N MET A 257 12.37 13.08 14.95
CA MET A 257 11.76 12.95 13.63
C MET A 257 10.80 11.74 13.59
N PRO A 258 9.58 11.91 13.03
CA PRO A 258 8.61 10.83 12.97
C PRO A 258 8.96 9.80 11.89
N SER A 259 8.43 8.59 12.04
CA SER A 259 8.45 7.57 11.00
C SER A 259 7.21 6.70 11.11
N ALA A 260 6.67 6.30 9.96
CA ALA A 260 5.63 5.28 9.85
C ALA A 260 6.17 4.01 9.19
N LYS A 261 5.61 2.85 9.56
CA LYS A 261 5.86 1.59 8.87
C LYS A 261 4.60 0.72 8.85
N PHE A 262 4.22 0.21 7.69
CA PHE A 262 3.15 -0.79 7.61
C PHE A 262 3.55 -2.07 8.35
N SER A 263 2.75 -2.46 9.35
CA SER A 263 2.81 -3.79 9.97
C SER A 263 1.83 -4.75 9.28
N PHE A 264 0.71 -4.24 8.76
CA PHE A 264 -0.14 -4.93 7.80
C PHE A 264 -0.81 -3.94 6.82
N PRO A 265 -0.86 -4.26 5.52
CA PRO A 265 -0.21 -5.42 4.90
C PRO A 265 1.31 -5.23 4.76
N LYS A 266 2.04 -6.34 4.65
CA LYS A 266 3.48 -6.31 4.38
C LYS A 266 3.75 -6.02 2.90
N ASN A 267 4.93 -5.47 2.60
CA ASN A 267 5.35 -5.31 1.21
C ASN A 267 5.42 -6.66 0.48
N GLY A 268 4.91 -6.70 -0.74
CA GLY A 268 4.79 -7.90 -1.58
C GLY A 268 3.68 -8.86 -1.14
N GLN A 269 2.94 -8.56 -0.08
CA GLN A 269 1.92 -9.47 0.44
C GLN A 269 0.76 -9.65 -0.56
N THR A 270 0.28 -10.88 -0.65
CA THR A 270 -0.99 -11.19 -1.31
C THR A 270 -2.10 -11.24 -0.26
N ILE A 271 -3.18 -10.50 -0.51
CA ILE A 271 -4.32 -10.37 0.41
C ILE A 271 -5.60 -10.85 -0.31
N PRO A 272 -6.58 -11.43 0.39
CA PRO A 272 -7.89 -11.67 -0.17
C PRO A 272 -8.55 -10.39 -0.70
N ALA A 273 -8.91 -10.40 -1.98
CA ALA A 273 -9.73 -9.39 -2.61
C ALA A 273 -11.18 -9.49 -2.13
N ASN A 274 -11.88 -8.36 -2.18
CA ASN A 274 -13.28 -8.20 -1.81
C ASN A 274 -13.61 -8.62 -0.36
N VAL A 275 -12.66 -8.42 0.56
CA VAL A 275 -12.79 -8.69 1.99
C VAL A 275 -12.36 -7.47 2.77
N ALA A 276 -13.10 -7.12 3.82
CA ALA A 276 -12.71 -6.07 4.73
C ALA A 276 -11.42 -6.47 5.48
N PHE A 277 -10.50 -5.53 5.63
CA PHE A 277 -9.28 -5.74 6.41
C PHE A 277 -8.88 -4.45 7.13
N ASN A 278 -8.03 -4.59 8.15
CA ASN A 278 -7.46 -3.46 8.87
C ASN A 278 -6.04 -3.22 8.39
N ILE A 279 -5.78 -2.02 7.89
CA ILE A 279 -4.41 -1.50 7.76
C ILE A 279 -3.90 -1.20 9.17
N THR A 280 -2.67 -1.62 9.46
CA THR A 280 -1.98 -1.30 10.72
C THR A 280 -0.61 -0.70 10.42
N LEU A 281 -0.31 0.39 11.12
CA LEU A 281 0.93 1.15 10.99
C LEU A 281 1.60 1.24 12.36
N ASN A 282 2.88 0.90 12.41
CA ASN A 282 3.74 1.25 13.54
C ASN A 282 4.21 2.70 13.36
N ILE A 283 4.03 3.53 14.38
CA ILE A 283 4.39 4.95 14.38
C ILE A 283 5.45 5.20 15.44
N LEU A 284 6.50 5.90 15.04
CA LEU A 284 7.56 6.40 15.91
C LEU A 284 7.53 7.93 15.94
N ASN A 285 7.74 8.52 17.12
CA ASN A 285 8.01 9.95 17.31
C ASN A 285 6.94 10.93 16.76
N LEU A 286 5.68 10.50 16.65
CA LEU A 286 4.54 11.35 16.33
C LEU A 286 3.49 11.23 17.44
N GLN A 287 3.02 12.34 17.97
CA GLN A 287 1.79 12.35 18.77
C GLN A 287 0.60 12.35 17.80
N ALA A 288 0.20 11.16 17.38
CA ALA A 288 -0.95 10.95 16.51
C ALA A 288 -2.28 11.13 17.27
N GLY A 289 -3.36 11.39 16.54
CA GLY A 289 -4.72 11.54 17.08
C GLY A 289 -5.21 13.00 17.14
N VAL A 290 -4.49 13.93 16.54
CA VAL A 290 -4.87 15.33 16.45
C VAL A 290 -5.10 15.71 14.99
N PHE A 291 -6.38 15.71 14.61
CA PHE A 291 -6.88 16.04 13.28
C PHE A 291 -7.79 17.26 13.38
N THR A 292 -7.53 18.33 12.63
CA THR A 292 -8.44 19.50 12.57
C THR A 292 -9.30 19.48 11.30
N ASN A 293 -10.34 20.30 11.26
CA ASN A 293 -11.33 20.31 10.19
C ASN A 293 -10.69 20.57 8.81
N ALA A 294 -10.61 19.54 7.96
CA ALA A 294 -9.96 19.60 6.66
C ALA A 294 -10.62 20.55 5.64
N VAL A 295 -11.85 21.01 5.89
CA VAL A 295 -12.55 21.97 5.01
C VAL A 295 -12.35 23.41 5.49
N LYS A 296 -12.26 23.61 6.81
CA LYS A 296 -12.28 24.95 7.42
C LYS A 296 -10.92 25.44 7.87
N THR A 297 -10.04 24.55 8.32
CA THR A 297 -8.75 24.89 8.95
C THR A 297 -7.56 24.27 8.21
N TYR A 298 -7.74 23.96 6.93
CA TYR A 298 -6.69 23.38 6.08
C TYR A 298 -5.51 24.34 5.97
N PHE A 299 -4.33 23.88 6.40
CA PHE A 299 -3.11 24.66 6.53
C PHE A 299 -3.20 25.93 7.40
N ALA A 300 -4.23 26.01 8.25
CA ALA A 300 -4.57 27.26 8.92
C ALA A 300 -3.70 27.58 10.15
N ALA A 301 -2.92 26.63 10.68
CA ALA A 301 -2.10 26.83 11.85
C ALA A 301 -0.72 26.19 11.65
N PRO A 302 0.35 26.75 12.24
CA PRO A 302 1.69 26.17 12.14
C PRO A 302 1.80 24.80 12.82
N GLN A 303 2.79 23.99 12.42
CA GLN A 303 3.15 22.76 13.13
C GLN A 303 3.48 23.06 14.60
N THR A 304 3.02 22.19 15.51
CA THR A 304 3.30 22.30 16.94
C THR A 304 3.97 21.04 17.47
N LEU A 305 4.70 21.18 18.58
CA LEU A 305 5.32 20.08 19.31
C LEU A 305 4.67 19.94 20.68
N ASN A 306 4.64 18.71 21.20
CA ASN A 306 4.29 18.46 22.59
C ASN A 306 5.48 18.74 23.53
N ALA A 307 5.27 18.53 24.84
CA ALA A 307 6.29 18.77 25.85
C ALA A 307 7.56 17.90 25.68
N GLN A 308 7.47 16.79 24.95
CA GLN A 308 8.55 15.86 24.64
C GLN A 308 9.26 16.19 23.31
N GLY A 309 8.84 17.26 22.62
CA GLY A 309 9.39 17.66 21.32
C GLY A 309 8.86 16.84 20.14
N LEU A 310 7.80 16.04 20.33
CA LEU A 310 7.18 15.28 19.24
C LEU A 310 6.18 16.15 18.49
N ILE A 311 6.12 15.98 17.17
CA ILE A 311 5.10 16.65 16.36
C ILE A 311 3.71 16.19 16.78
N ILE A 312 2.79 17.15 16.94
CA ILE A 312 1.37 16.89 17.19
C ILE A 312 0.63 16.86 15.85
N GLY A 313 -0.02 15.74 15.56
CA GLY A 313 -0.71 15.57 14.29
C GLY A 313 -1.45 14.25 14.13
N HIS A 314 -1.49 13.74 12.91
CA HIS A 314 -2.20 12.51 12.54
C HIS A 314 -1.60 11.92 11.27
N SER A 315 -2.01 10.70 10.90
CA SER A 315 -1.56 10.05 9.68
C SER A 315 -2.71 9.75 8.74
N HIS A 316 -2.45 9.71 7.44
CA HIS A 316 -3.38 9.22 6.43
C HIS A 316 -2.89 7.90 5.83
N VAL A 317 -3.80 7.16 5.22
CA VAL A 317 -3.49 6.03 4.33
C VAL A 317 -4.21 6.21 3.01
N VAL A 318 -3.51 5.89 1.93
CA VAL A 318 -4.02 5.95 0.56
C VAL A 318 -3.79 4.60 -0.11
N ILE A 319 -4.79 4.11 -0.85
CA ILE A 319 -4.65 2.95 -1.73
C ILE A 319 -4.82 3.43 -3.16
N GLU A 320 -3.81 3.19 -3.99
CA GLU A 320 -3.81 3.52 -5.42
C GLU A 320 -3.77 2.24 -6.24
N THR A 321 -4.51 2.23 -7.35
CA THR A 321 -4.48 1.15 -8.33
C THR A 321 -3.21 1.23 -9.17
N LEU A 322 -2.60 0.07 -9.43
CA LEU A 322 -1.50 -0.07 -10.37
C LEU A 322 -1.91 -0.97 -11.54
N ASP A 323 -1.33 -0.74 -12.71
CA ASP A 323 -1.42 -1.66 -13.85
C ASP A 323 -0.75 -3.00 -13.52
N SER A 324 0.39 -2.94 -12.82
CA SER A 324 1.16 -4.08 -12.33
C SER A 324 2.09 -3.67 -11.18
N LEU A 325 2.67 -4.63 -10.46
CA LEU A 325 3.60 -4.31 -9.35
C LEU A 325 4.96 -3.79 -9.82
N ASP A 326 5.32 -4.04 -11.07
CA ASP A 326 6.53 -3.55 -11.74
C ASP A 326 6.27 -2.27 -12.57
N GLN A 327 5.09 -1.66 -12.43
CA GLN A 327 4.76 -0.38 -13.06
C GLN A 327 5.81 0.68 -12.72
N THR A 328 6.41 1.28 -13.75
CA THR A 328 7.37 2.40 -13.62
C THR A 328 6.77 3.74 -14.04
N THR A 329 5.59 3.74 -14.65
CA THR A 329 4.85 4.96 -14.95
C THR A 329 4.27 5.53 -13.64
N PRO A 330 4.35 6.85 -13.43
CA PRO A 330 3.75 7.47 -12.24
C PRO A 330 2.24 7.22 -12.19
N THR A 331 1.71 7.05 -10.97
CA THR A 331 0.26 7.10 -10.75
C THR A 331 -0.25 8.53 -10.94
N ASP A 332 -1.55 8.66 -11.24
CA ASP A 332 -2.23 9.96 -11.31
C ASP A 332 -2.62 10.42 -9.90
N PRO A 333 -2.05 11.51 -9.36
CA PRO A 333 -2.31 11.94 -7.98
C PRO A 333 -3.74 12.44 -7.74
N GLN A 334 -4.56 12.60 -8.79
CA GLN A 334 -5.99 12.90 -8.65
C GLN A 334 -6.83 11.64 -8.40
N LYS A 335 -6.24 10.45 -8.52
CA LYS A 335 -6.94 9.17 -8.43
C LYS A 335 -6.51 8.40 -7.21
N HIS A 336 -7.50 7.92 -6.46
CA HIS A 336 -7.29 6.95 -5.39
C HIS A 336 -8.46 6.00 -5.34
N LEU A 337 -8.20 4.78 -4.89
CA LEU A 337 -9.23 3.79 -4.63
C LEU A 337 -9.78 3.91 -3.20
N PHE A 338 -8.92 4.31 -2.27
CA PHE A 338 -9.27 4.53 -0.88
C PHE A 338 -8.39 5.61 -0.28
N PHE A 339 -8.98 6.46 0.55
CA PHE A 339 -8.30 7.47 1.35
C PHE A 339 -8.92 7.50 2.73
N LYS A 340 -8.09 7.52 3.77
CA LYS A 340 -8.56 7.66 5.15
C LYS A 340 -7.57 8.44 6.00
N GLY A 341 -8.06 9.51 6.63
CA GLY A 341 -7.41 10.12 7.78
C GLY A 341 -7.61 9.26 9.03
N ILE A 342 -6.52 8.96 9.74
CA ILE A 342 -6.53 8.22 11.00
C ILE A 342 -6.55 9.25 12.14
N ASN A 343 -7.76 9.56 12.59
CA ASN A 343 -7.99 10.61 13.58
C ASN A 343 -7.80 10.15 15.03
N SER A 344 -7.71 8.84 15.27
CA SER A 344 -7.49 8.27 16.59
C SER A 344 -6.03 8.34 17.00
N ALA A 345 -5.78 8.43 18.31
CA ALA A 345 -4.44 8.27 18.86
C ALA A 345 -3.89 6.87 18.56
N ALA A 346 -2.56 6.77 18.48
CA ALA A 346 -1.89 5.47 18.38
C ALA A 346 -2.04 4.71 19.70
N VAL A 347 -2.40 3.42 19.62
CA VAL A 347 -2.47 2.52 20.78
C VAL A 347 -1.20 1.68 20.77
N ASN A 348 -0.35 1.82 21.79
CA ASN A 348 0.95 1.15 21.88
C ASN A 348 1.84 1.39 20.64
N GLY A 349 1.80 2.62 20.10
CA GLY A 349 2.56 2.97 18.90
C GLY A 349 1.95 2.44 17.59
N VAL A 350 0.71 1.92 17.61
CA VAL A 350 0.03 1.40 16.42
C VAL A 350 -1.17 2.26 16.05
N LEU A 351 -1.26 2.65 14.78
CA LEU A 351 -2.45 3.22 14.16
C LEU A 351 -3.17 2.15 13.33
N THR A 352 -4.50 2.20 13.34
CA THR A 352 -5.36 1.26 12.61
C THR A 352 -6.35 2.00 11.73
N ALA A 353 -6.51 1.54 10.49
CA ALA A 353 -7.55 2.02 9.57
C ALA A 353 -8.30 0.84 8.97
N GLU A 354 -9.62 0.80 9.17
CA GLU A 354 -10.48 -0.22 8.57
C GLU A 354 -10.77 0.10 7.10
N VAL A 355 -10.59 -0.90 6.24
CA VAL A 355 -10.93 -0.87 4.82
C VAL A 355 -12.15 -1.76 4.60
N ALA A 356 -13.30 -1.34 5.12
CA ALA A 356 -14.56 -2.05 4.98
C ALA A 356 -15.16 -1.93 3.57
N ALA A 357 -14.94 -0.78 2.92
CA ALA A 357 -15.32 -0.50 1.54
C ALA A 357 -14.35 0.53 0.93
N THR A 358 -14.27 0.57 -0.39
CA THR A 358 -13.51 1.59 -1.13
C THR A 358 -14.30 2.89 -1.27
N ASN A 359 -13.60 4.02 -1.31
CA ASN A 359 -14.15 5.32 -1.65
C ASN A 359 -13.34 5.91 -2.82
N PRO A 360 -13.56 5.41 -4.04
CA PRO A 360 -12.72 5.79 -5.16
C PRO A 360 -13.02 7.20 -5.65
N VAL A 361 -11.96 7.92 -6.00
CA VAL A 361 -12.03 9.15 -6.79
C VAL A 361 -11.29 8.91 -8.10
N GLY A 362 -11.97 9.14 -9.22
CA GLY A 362 -11.38 8.98 -10.56
C GLY A 362 -11.02 7.53 -10.94
N VAL A 363 -11.52 6.54 -10.20
CA VAL A 363 -11.36 5.10 -10.44
C VAL A 363 -12.75 4.43 -10.41
N THR A 364 -13.01 3.49 -11.31
CA THR A 364 -14.26 2.74 -11.34
C THR A 364 -14.12 1.44 -10.56
N VAL A 365 -15.06 1.17 -9.65
CA VAL A 365 -15.24 -0.13 -8.99
C VAL A 365 -16.69 -0.58 -9.07
N ALA A 366 -16.92 -1.90 -9.02
CA ALA A 366 -18.26 -2.44 -8.94
C ALA A 366 -18.95 -1.93 -7.65
N SER A 367 -20.20 -1.50 -7.77
CA SER A 367 -20.98 -1.00 -6.64
C SER A 367 -21.23 -2.10 -5.61
N GLY A 368 -21.20 -1.74 -4.32
CA GLY A 368 -21.44 -2.68 -3.22
C GLY A 368 -20.30 -3.65 -2.89
N SER A 369 -19.10 -3.43 -3.44
CA SER A 369 -17.91 -4.22 -3.12
C SER A 369 -17.47 -3.99 -1.66
N VAL A 370 -17.33 -5.07 -0.88
CA VAL A 370 -16.69 -5.06 0.45
C VAL A 370 -15.18 -5.05 0.24
N GLY A 371 -14.42 -4.25 0.99
CA GLY A 371 -12.97 -4.19 0.88
C GLY A 371 -12.47 -3.73 -0.50
N VAL A 372 -11.31 -4.24 -0.92
CA VAL A 372 -10.61 -3.80 -2.15
C VAL A 372 -10.70 -4.88 -3.23
N PRO A 373 -11.01 -4.53 -4.50
CA PRO A 373 -11.09 -5.48 -5.62
C PRO A 373 -9.76 -6.22 -5.92
N PRO A 374 -9.80 -7.26 -6.77
CA PRO A 374 -8.57 -7.89 -7.26
C PRO A 374 -7.71 -6.93 -8.10
N GLY A 375 -6.39 -6.99 -7.93
CA GLY A 375 -5.46 -6.12 -8.66
C GLY A 375 -4.09 -5.97 -7.99
N ALA A 376 -3.25 -5.12 -8.59
CA ALA A 376 -2.00 -4.64 -8.00
C ALA A 376 -2.22 -3.25 -7.41
N TYR A 377 -1.68 -3.01 -6.20
CA TYR A 377 -1.93 -1.78 -5.47
C TYR A 377 -0.68 -1.25 -4.79
N ARG A 378 -0.59 0.08 -4.72
CA ARG A 378 0.34 0.80 -3.85
C ARG A 378 -0.45 1.35 -2.67
N LEU A 379 0.03 1.08 -1.46
CA LEU A 379 -0.49 1.67 -0.23
C LEU A 379 0.58 2.56 0.36
N CYS A 380 0.27 3.83 0.60
CA CYS A 380 1.21 4.77 1.19
C CYS A 380 0.60 5.48 2.41
N THR A 381 1.46 5.91 3.32
CA THR A 381 1.08 6.78 4.45
C THR A 381 1.34 8.25 4.14
N ILE A 382 0.69 9.13 4.90
CA ILE A 382 1.04 10.55 4.96
C ILE A 382 1.05 10.96 6.44
N ASN A 383 2.22 11.20 7.00
CA ASN A 383 2.37 11.80 8.31
C ASN A 383 2.18 13.31 8.18
N SER A 384 1.21 13.84 8.93
CA SER A 384 0.78 15.23 8.84
C SER A 384 0.76 15.89 10.21
N SER A 385 1.00 17.20 10.24
CA SER A 385 0.66 18.02 11.40
C SER A 385 -0.87 18.07 11.62
N ALA A 386 -1.31 18.67 12.73
CA ALA A 386 -2.72 18.81 13.04
C ALA A 386 -3.56 19.47 11.93
N ASN A 387 -3.00 20.46 11.23
CA ASN A 387 -3.68 21.23 10.18
C ASN A 387 -3.31 20.77 8.76
N HIS A 388 -2.96 19.49 8.61
CA HIS A 388 -2.77 18.77 7.35
C HIS A 388 -1.48 19.07 6.59
N GLN A 389 -0.63 19.98 7.06
CA GLN A 389 0.68 20.16 6.41
C GLN A 389 1.47 18.84 6.53
N PRO A 390 2.20 18.42 5.49
CA PRO A 390 3.20 17.37 5.64
C PRO A 390 4.13 17.72 6.80
N VAL A 391 4.52 16.72 7.59
CA VAL A 391 5.41 16.96 8.73
C VAL A 391 6.74 17.56 8.28
N ILE A 392 7.20 18.58 9.02
CA ILE A 392 8.44 19.32 8.73
C ILE A 392 9.50 18.93 9.74
N VAL A 393 10.70 18.61 9.25
CA VAL A 393 11.82 18.04 10.03
C VAL A 393 13.10 18.88 9.90
N PRO A 394 14.07 18.76 10.83
CA PRO A 394 15.17 19.73 10.99
C PRO A 394 16.33 19.61 9.99
N VAL A 395 16.36 18.55 9.18
CA VAL A 395 17.46 18.28 8.24
C VAL A 395 16.91 17.85 6.90
N ALA A 396 17.65 18.10 5.81
CA ALA A 396 17.26 17.64 4.47
C ALA A 396 17.65 16.16 4.22
N GLN A 397 18.73 15.69 4.85
CA GLN A 397 19.18 14.30 4.76
C GLN A 397 18.55 13.47 5.89
N HIS A 398 17.40 12.88 5.62
CA HIS A 398 16.71 11.98 6.53
C HIS A 398 16.05 10.82 5.78
N GLY A 399 15.68 9.76 6.50
CA GLY A 399 14.84 8.69 5.94
C GLY A 399 13.43 9.19 5.63
N SER A 400 12.69 8.47 4.78
CA SER A 400 11.29 8.81 4.52
C SER A 400 10.50 8.82 5.83
N LEU A 401 9.71 9.88 6.01
CA LEU A 401 8.82 10.01 7.17
C LEU A 401 7.57 9.14 6.98
N ASP A 402 7.28 8.80 5.73
CA ASP A 402 6.19 7.96 5.27
C ASP A 402 6.69 6.59 4.81
N ASP A 403 5.76 5.64 4.70
CA ASP A 403 6.01 4.31 4.15
C ASP A 403 5.11 4.05 2.95
N CYS A 404 5.58 3.16 2.07
CA CYS A 404 4.76 2.59 1.02
C CYS A 404 4.98 1.08 0.93
N VAL A 405 3.90 0.34 0.72
CA VAL A 405 3.93 -1.10 0.43
C VAL A 405 3.17 -1.39 -0.86
N TYR A 406 3.64 -2.41 -1.57
CA TYR A 406 3.05 -2.88 -2.81
C TYR A 406 2.42 -4.24 -2.56
N VAL A 407 1.15 -4.40 -2.89
CA VAL A 407 0.40 -5.62 -2.57
C VAL A 407 -0.40 -6.09 -3.76
N ARG A 408 -0.69 -7.39 -3.77
CA ARG A 408 -1.62 -7.98 -4.73
C ARG A 408 -2.88 -8.42 -4.01
N LEU A 409 -4.04 -7.99 -4.50
CA LEU A 409 -5.30 -8.56 -4.06
C LEU A 409 -5.77 -9.59 -5.06
N LEU A 410 -6.03 -10.80 -4.57
CA LEU A 410 -6.49 -11.92 -5.38
C LEU A 410 -7.82 -12.44 -4.83
N PRO A 411 -8.72 -12.95 -5.69
CA PRO A 411 -9.94 -13.60 -5.22
C PRO A 411 -9.63 -14.64 -4.14
N LEU A 412 -10.51 -14.76 -3.13
CA LEU A 412 -10.34 -15.64 -1.96
C LEU A 412 -9.87 -17.06 -2.31
N HIS A 413 -10.33 -17.61 -3.44
CA HIS A 413 -9.96 -18.93 -3.95
C HIS A 413 -8.50 -19.06 -4.42
N ILE A 414 -7.86 -17.95 -4.80
CA ILE A 414 -6.46 -17.89 -5.26
C ILE A 414 -5.53 -17.42 -4.12
N GLY A 415 -6.01 -16.54 -3.23
CA GLY A 415 -5.22 -16.02 -2.09
C GLY A 415 -4.80 -17.09 -1.07
N TYR A 416 -5.63 -18.12 -0.87
CA TYR A 416 -5.31 -19.27 -0.02
C TYR A 416 -4.20 -20.18 -0.62
N MET A 417 -4.09 -20.23 -1.95
CA MET A 417 -3.07 -21.03 -2.63
C MET A 417 -1.67 -20.38 -2.59
N LEU A 418 -1.58 -19.04 -2.69
CA LEU A 418 -0.29 -18.32 -2.70
C LEU A 418 0.31 -18.06 -1.31
N THR A 419 -0.52 -17.88 -0.27
CA THR A 419 -0.02 -17.74 1.12
C THR A 419 0.61 -19.04 1.63
N CYS A 420 0.17 -20.19 1.12
CA CYS A 420 0.88 -21.46 1.34
C CYS A 420 2.24 -21.47 0.61
N PHE A 421 2.30 -21.08 -0.67
CA PHE A 421 3.53 -21.14 -1.49
C PHE A 421 4.66 -20.23 -0.98
N SER A 422 4.34 -19.05 -0.43
CA SER A 422 5.33 -18.06 0.05
C SER A 422 5.97 -18.42 1.39
N GLN A 423 5.40 -19.33 2.17
CA GLN A 423 6.05 -19.89 3.36
C GLN A 423 7.06 -21.00 3.02
N PHE A 424 7.04 -21.57 1.80
CA PHE A 424 7.99 -22.60 1.36
C PHE A 424 9.30 -22.05 0.79
N THR A 425 9.37 -20.78 0.38
CA THR A 425 10.60 -20.19 -0.20
C THR A 425 11.45 -19.44 0.83
N ALA A 426 10.98 -19.35 2.09
CA ALA A 426 11.64 -18.63 3.17
C ALA A 426 12.16 -19.55 4.30
N ALA A 427 12.17 -20.87 4.07
CA ALA A 427 12.70 -21.88 4.99
C ALA A 427 13.87 -22.63 4.36
#